data_AF-G0JQL3-F1
#
_entry.id   AF-G0JQL3-F1
#
_cell.length_a   1.000
_cell.length_b   1.000
_cell.length_c   1.000
_cell.angle_alpha   90.00
_cell.angle_beta   90.00
_cell.angle_gamma   90.00
#
_symmetry.space_group_name_H-M   'P 1'
#
loop_
_entity.id
_entity.type
_entity.pdbx_description
1 polymer ?
#
loop_
_entity_poly.entity_id
_entity_poly.type
_entity_poly.pdbx_seq_one_letter_code
_entity_poly.pdbx_strand_id
1 'polypeptide(L)'
;MASVTDKTISKLFGLAAARCSICKTVVVERDVKIGEMAHIIAKKEAGARGGLPVVGDINGYDNLILLCPNHHAEVDKKEDRYPPEELHRYKNEHEAYVRHLFENQTQKRVMDVSGLRALMLYLPFTQMIALTNGLPERFNHLLFYVYETCGSFAKDNPQCRPFGDTNLESYYFNFWQCMRDLVDYEQHATIAKKNVFMPGYLIDANPNISYLNRDLDYQERKQAMHEVELLLNSLAKAYHQLLQHLKTNYPEINLASFVGWH
;
A
#
# COMPACT_ATOMS: atom_id res chain seq x y z
N MET A 1 -7.55 -50.19 4.92
CA MET A 1 -7.85 -49.10 3.96
C MET A 1 -6.96 -47.92 4.31
N ALA A 2 -6.25 -47.33 3.35
CA ALA A 2 -5.40 -46.17 3.65
C ALA A 2 -6.24 -44.99 4.20
N SER A 3 -5.80 -44.42 5.31
CA SER A 3 -6.31 -43.22 5.95
C SER A 3 -5.44 -42.01 5.57
N VAL A 4 -5.95 -40.79 5.79
CA VAL A 4 -5.13 -39.57 5.68
C VAL A 4 -3.98 -39.65 6.69
N THR A 5 -2.75 -39.41 6.25
CA THR A 5 -1.56 -39.50 7.12
C THR A 5 -1.40 -38.26 8.00
N ASP A 6 -0.77 -38.38 9.17
CA ASP A 6 -0.50 -37.25 10.07
C ASP A 6 0.31 -36.13 9.39
N LYS A 7 1.23 -36.49 8.48
CA LYS A 7 1.97 -35.53 7.66
C LYS A 7 1.03 -34.73 6.75
N THR A 8 0.07 -35.39 6.10
CA THR A 8 -0.94 -34.73 5.26
C THR A 8 -1.84 -33.82 6.11
N ILE A 9 -2.30 -34.30 7.27
CA ILE A 9 -3.11 -33.51 8.21
C ILE A 9 -2.35 -32.24 8.63
N SER A 10 -1.11 -32.40 9.08
CA SER A 10 -0.26 -31.29 9.52
C SER A 10 -0.03 -30.27 8.39
N LYS A 11 0.24 -30.74 7.18
CA LYS A 11 0.42 -29.89 6.00
C LYS A 11 -0.85 -29.12 5.66
N LEU A 12 -2.01 -29.79 5.63
CA LEU A 12 -3.31 -29.18 5.31
C LEU A 12 -3.70 -28.10 6.33
N PHE A 13 -3.62 -28.42 7.61
CA PHE A 13 -3.95 -27.45 8.67
C PHE A 13 -2.94 -26.29 8.73
N GLY A 14 -1.65 -26.57 8.53
CA GLY A 14 -0.59 -25.57 8.53
C GLY A 14 -0.72 -24.57 7.38
N LEU A 15 -0.89 -25.04 6.15
CA LEU A 15 -0.97 -24.17 4.97
C LEU A 15 -2.29 -23.41 4.89
N ALA A 16 -3.36 -23.93 5.47
CA ALA A 16 -4.62 -23.21 5.62
C ALA A 16 -4.68 -22.29 6.86
N ALA A 17 -3.59 -22.20 7.65
CA ALA A 17 -3.52 -21.46 8.92
C ALA A 17 -4.69 -21.74 9.87
N ALA A 18 -5.09 -23.02 9.97
CA ALA A 18 -6.24 -23.47 10.76
C ALA A 18 -7.54 -22.67 10.50
N ARG A 19 -7.76 -22.25 9.25
CA ARG A 19 -8.95 -21.52 8.81
C ARG A 19 -9.63 -22.22 7.65
N CYS A 20 -10.95 -22.10 7.57
CA CYS A 20 -11.73 -22.58 6.44
C CYS A 20 -11.26 -21.93 5.13
N SER A 21 -11.00 -22.73 4.09
CA SER A 21 -10.51 -22.23 2.80
C SER A 21 -11.52 -21.33 2.07
N ILE A 22 -12.82 -21.43 2.39
CA ILE A 22 -13.86 -20.59 1.78
C ILE A 22 -14.06 -19.30 2.61
N CYS A 23 -14.54 -19.40 3.86
CA CYS A 23 -14.92 -18.24 4.65
C CYS A 23 -13.86 -17.71 5.62
N LYS A 24 -12.66 -18.30 5.65
CA LYS A 24 -11.52 -17.87 6.50
C LYS A 24 -11.77 -17.89 8.01
N THR A 25 -12.92 -18.42 8.46
CA THR A 25 -13.24 -18.59 9.89
C THR A 25 -12.25 -19.57 10.51
N VAL A 26 -11.84 -19.31 11.75
CA VAL A 26 -10.95 -20.20 12.53
C VAL A 26 -11.65 -21.54 12.76
N VAL A 27 -10.93 -22.63 12.51
CA VAL A 27 -11.45 -24.01 12.67
C VAL A 27 -10.66 -24.85 13.68
N VAL A 28 -9.64 -24.25 14.30
CA VAL A 28 -8.97 -24.78 15.49
C VAL A 28 -8.85 -23.62 16.48
N GLU A 29 -9.51 -23.74 17.62
CA GLU A 29 -9.46 -22.73 18.67
C GLU A 29 -9.26 -23.41 20.01
N ARG A 30 -8.23 -22.98 20.75
CA ARG A 30 -7.78 -23.61 22.00
C ARG A 30 -7.54 -25.11 21.82
N ASP A 31 -8.31 -25.93 22.52
CA ASP A 31 -8.28 -27.40 22.53
C ASP A 31 -9.35 -28.03 21.61
N VAL A 32 -10.07 -27.22 20.82
CA VAL A 32 -11.16 -27.69 19.96
C VAL A 32 -10.80 -27.60 18.49
N LYS A 33 -10.87 -28.74 17.79
CA LYS A 33 -10.71 -28.87 16.34
C LYS A 33 -12.06 -29.11 15.68
N ILE A 34 -12.66 -28.06 15.11
CA ILE A 34 -13.92 -28.14 14.35
C ILE A 34 -13.71 -28.24 12.83
N GLY A 35 -12.46 -28.09 12.36
CA GLY A 35 -12.13 -28.15 10.95
C GLY A 35 -12.20 -29.57 10.39
N GLU A 36 -12.80 -29.69 9.21
CA GLU A 36 -13.00 -30.95 8.52
C GLU A 36 -12.15 -31.01 7.25
N MET A 37 -11.57 -32.20 7.00
CA MET A 37 -10.73 -32.46 5.84
C MET A 37 -11.62 -33.04 4.75
N ALA A 38 -12.16 -32.17 3.91
CA ALA A 38 -13.05 -32.56 2.83
C ALA A 38 -12.24 -33.09 1.65
N HIS A 39 -12.69 -34.20 1.07
CA HIS A 39 -12.17 -34.68 -0.20
C HIS A 39 -12.72 -33.81 -1.33
N ILE A 40 -11.82 -33.33 -2.20
CA ILE A 40 -12.22 -32.63 -3.43
C ILE A 40 -12.91 -33.63 -4.37
N ILE A 41 -12.35 -34.82 -4.52
CA ILE A 41 -12.98 -35.97 -5.19
C ILE A 41 -13.14 -37.10 -4.18
N ALA A 42 -14.37 -37.57 -3.94
CA ALA A 42 -14.65 -38.58 -2.94
C ALA A 42 -14.00 -39.94 -3.26
N LYS A 43 -13.60 -40.64 -2.19
CA LYS A 43 -13.00 -41.99 -2.27
C LYS A 43 -13.95 -43.06 -2.79
N LYS A 44 -15.25 -42.92 -2.52
CA LYS A 44 -16.28 -43.85 -2.99
C LYS A 44 -16.93 -43.27 -4.24
N GLU A 45 -17.24 -44.13 -5.19
CA GLU A 45 -17.93 -43.75 -6.43
C GLU A 45 -19.29 -43.09 -6.15
N ALA A 46 -20.02 -43.57 -5.15
CA ALA A 46 -21.29 -42.97 -4.70
C ALA A 46 -21.12 -41.75 -3.76
N GLY A 47 -19.90 -41.29 -3.52
CA GLY A 47 -19.64 -40.09 -2.71
C GLY A 47 -19.57 -38.83 -3.57
N ALA A 48 -19.42 -37.67 -2.93
CA ALA A 48 -19.42 -36.40 -3.63
C ALA A 48 -18.30 -36.29 -4.67
N ARG A 49 -18.68 -36.06 -5.93
CA ARG A 49 -17.79 -36.07 -7.12
C ARG A 49 -17.07 -37.40 -7.31
N GLY A 50 -17.60 -38.49 -6.74
CA GLY A 50 -17.05 -39.83 -6.85
C GLY A 50 -17.06 -40.34 -8.30
N GLY A 51 -16.12 -41.23 -8.62
CA GLY A 51 -15.97 -41.78 -9.98
C GLY A 51 -15.14 -40.89 -10.93
N LEU A 52 -14.84 -39.65 -10.56
CA LEU A 52 -13.88 -38.82 -11.28
C LEU A 52 -12.44 -39.31 -11.07
N PRO A 53 -11.55 -39.15 -12.07
CA PRO A 53 -10.15 -39.53 -11.93
C PRO A 53 -9.45 -38.61 -10.92
N VAL A 54 -8.70 -39.21 -10.00
CA VAL A 54 -7.85 -38.48 -9.06
C VAL A 54 -6.40 -38.57 -9.50
N VAL A 55 -5.74 -37.43 -9.59
CA VAL A 55 -4.30 -37.37 -9.84
C VAL A 55 -3.58 -37.55 -8.50
N GLY A 56 -2.87 -38.66 -8.35
CA GLY A 56 -2.09 -38.97 -7.15
C GLY A 56 -2.86 -39.76 -6.09
N ASP A 57 -2.61 -39.47 -4.81
CA ASP A 57 -3.24 -40.17 -3.69
C ASP A 57 -4.63 -39.59 -3.37
N ILE A 58 -5.65 -40.46 -3.30
CA ILE A 58 -7.02 -40.11 -2.91
C ILE A 58 -7.09 -39.44 -1.53
N ASN A 59 -6.18 -39.81 -0.61
CA ASN A 59 -6.01 -39.19 0.70
C ASN A 59 -4.83 -38.20 0.74
N GLY A 60 -4.29 -37.88 -0.43
CA GLY A 60 -3.18 -36.97 -0.60
C GLY A 60 -3.58 -35.54 -0.33
N TYR A 61 -2.59 -34.73 0.02
CA TYR A 61 -2.78 -33.30 0.27
C TYR A 61 -3.53 -32.62 -0.87
N ASP A 62 -3.17 -32.90 -2.12
CA ASP A 62 -3.71 -32.21 -3.29
C ASP A 62 -5.22 -32.42 -3.44
N ASN A 63 -5.75 -33.60 -3.07
CA ASN A 63 -7.17 -33.94 -3.11
C ASN A 63 -7.94 -33.54 -1.83
N LEU A 64 -7.34 -32.83 -0.89
CA LEU A 64 -7.99 -32.39 0.34
C LEU A 64 -8.10 -30.86 0.42
N ILE A 65 -9.19 -30.38 1.01
CA ILE A 65 -9.42 -28.96 1.35
C ILE A 65 -9.91 -28.86 2.80
N LEU A 66 -9.44 -27.85 3.54
CA LEU A 66 -9.85 -27.62 4.92
C LEU A 66 -11.09 -26.72 4.97
N LEU A 67 -12.18 -27.20 5.53
CA LEU A 67 -13.44 -26.47 5.62
C LEU A 67 -13.97 -26.43 7.06
N CYS A 68 -14.81 -25.43 7.36
CA CYS A 68 -15.67 -25.49 8.54
C CYS A 68 -16.87 -26.42 8.27
N PRO A 69 -17.57 -26.92 9.30
CA PRO A 69 -18.66 -27.89 9.12
C PRO A 69 -19.78 -27.40 8.19
N ASN A 70 -20.08 -26.10 8.22
CA ASN A 70 -21.09 -25.50 7.35
C ASN A 70 -20.72 -25.60 5.87
N HIS A 71 -19.47 -25.23 5.52
CA HIS A 71 -19.03 -25.29 4.13
C HIS A 71 -18.76 -26.71 3.68
N HIS A 72 -18.30 -27.61 4.56
CA HIS A 72 -18.15 -29.02 4.20
C HIS A 72 -19.50 -29.65 3.83
N ALA A 73 -20.53 -29.43 4.66
CA ALA A 73 -21.88 -29.89 4.35
C ALA A 73 -22.46 -29.26 3.07
N GLU A 74 -22.09 -28.01 2.77
CA GLU A 74 -22.52 -27.34 1.53
C GLU A 74 -21.85 -27.93 0.29
N VAL A 75 -20.53 -28.12 0.29
CA VAL A 75 -19.80 -28.65 -0.88
C VAL A 75 -20.17 -30.09 -1.19
N ASP A 76 -20.53 -30.88 -0.17
CA ASP A 76 -20.96 -32.28 -0.35
C ASP A 76 -22.38 -32.37 -0.92
N LYS A 77 -23.27 -31.42 -0.60
CA LYS A 77 -24.67 -31.45 -1.05
C LYS A 77 -24.93 -30.74 -2.38
N LYS A 78 -23.99 -29.91 -2.84
CA LYS A 78 -24.13 -29.07 -4.04
C LYS A 78 -22.95 -29.31 -4.99
N GLU A 79 -22.69 -30.56 -5.33
CA GLU A 79 -21.52 -30.97 -6.12
C GLU A 79 -21.39 -30.24 -7.46
N ASP A 80 -22.53 -29.98 -8.10
CA ASP A 80 -22.70 -29.22 -9.33
C ASP A 80 -22.27 -27.74 -9.22
N ARG A 81 -22.29 -27.15 -8.02
CA ARG A 81 -21.75 -25.81 -7.76
C ARG A 81 -20.29 -25.81 -7.31
N TYR A 82 -19.80 -26.96 -6.87
CA TYR A 82 -18.45 -27.12 -6.34
C TYR A 82 -17.73 -28.26 -7.06
N PRO A 83 -17.55 -28.16 -8.38
CA PRO A 83 -16.75 -29.14 -9.11
C PRO A 83 -15.27 -29.07 -8.65
N PRO A 84 -14.46 -30.11 -8.93
CA PRO A 84 -13.07 -30.19 -8.46
C PRO A 84 -12.25 -28.93 -8.75
N GLU A 85 -12.38 -28.35 -9.94
CA GLU A 85 -11.67 -27.12 -10.35
C GLU A 85 -11.96 -25.93 -9.43
N GLU A 86 -13.22 -25.75 -9.01
CA GLU A 86 -13.61 -24.66 -8.12
C GLU A 86 -13.07 -24.89 -6.70
N LEU A 87 -13.10 -26.13 -6.20
CA LEU A 87 -12.52 -26.45 -4.89
C LEU A 87 -10.99 -26.27 -4.88
N HIS A 88 -10.30 -26.66 -5.95
CA HIS A 88 -8.89 -26.35 -6.12
C HIS A 88 -8.63 -24.84 -6.16
N ARG A 89 -9.48 -24.07 -6.85
CA ARG A 89 -9.40 -22.60 -6.86
C ARG A 89 -9.53 -22.02 -5.45
N TYR A 90 -10.57 -22.37 -4.69
CA TYR A 90 -10.76 -21.91 -3.31
C TYR A 90 -9.56 -22.24 -2.40
N LYS A 91 -9.04 -23.47 -2.52
CA LYS A 91 -7.86 -23.90 -1.78
C LYS A 91 -6.63 -23.07 -2.12
N ASN A 92 -6.33 -22.93 -3.41
CA ASN A 92 -5.14 -22.22 -3.88
C ASN A 92 -5.19 -20.73 -3.54
N GLU A 93 -6.35 -20.09 -3.72
CA GLU A 93 -6.56 -18.69 -3.32
C GLU A 93 -6.39 -18.50 -1.81
N HIS A 94 -6.90 -19.43 -0.99
CA HIS A 94 -6.73 -19.39 0.46
C HIS A 94 -5.27 -19.51 0.88
N GLU A 95 -4.56 -20.50 0.36
CA GLU A 95 -3.17 -20.76 0.73
C GLU A 95 -2.25 -19.63 0.24
N ALA A 96 -2.55 -19.03 -0.93
CA ALA A 96 -1.87 -17.83 -1.40
C ALA A 96 -2.13 -16.63 -0.48
N TYR A 97 -3.37 -16.43 -0.04
CA TYR A 97 -3.72 -15.39 0.95
C TYR A 97 -2.97 -15.59 2.27
N VAL A 98 -2.96 -16.81 2.82
CA VAL A 98 -2.22 -17.14 4.05
C VAL A 98 -0.74 -16.87 3.89
N ARG A 99 -0.14 -17.31 2.79
CA ARG A 99 1.28 -17.09 2.50
C ARG A 99 1.60 -15.59 2.44
N HIS A 100 0.77 -14.82 1.74
CA HIS A 100 0.92 -13.37 1.62
C HIS A 100 0.82 -12.65 2.98
N LEU A 101 -0.02 -13.12 3.92
CA LEU A 101 -0.08 -12.53 5.26
C LEU A 101 1.23 -12.65 6.04
N PHE A 102 1.92 -13.79 5.92
CA PHE A 102 3.18 -14.04 6.63
C PHE A 102 4.40 -13.51 5.88
N GLU A 103 4.39 -13.53 4.55
CA GLU A 103 5.43 -12.91 3.72
C GLU A 103 5.48 -11.39 3.90
N ASN A 104 4.35 -10.74 4.21
CA ASN A 104 4.29 -9.30 4.46
C ASN A 104 4.61 -8.90 5.91
N GLN A 105 4.93 -9.83 6.81
CA GLN A 105 5.40 -9.52 8.17
C GLN A 105 6.92 -9.59 8.29
N THR A 106 7.64 -9.17 7.25
CA THR A 106 9.09 -9.03 7.35
C THR A 106 9.47 -7.89 8.31
N GLN A 107 10.63 -8.01 8.95
CA GLN A 107 11.22 -6.91 9.72
C GLN A 107 11.27 -5.61 8.91
N LYS A 108 11.51 -5.70 7.59
CA LYS A 108 11.45 -4.59 6.64
C LYS A 108 10.09 -3.89 6.67
N ARG A 109 8.99 -4.64 6.46
CA ARG A 109 7.64 -4.06 6.47
C ARG A 109 7.29 -3.45 7.82
N VAL A 110 7.70 -4.08 8.93
CA VAL A 110 7.51 -3.52 10.29
C VAL A 110 8.19 -2.16 10.44
N MET A 111 9.43 -2.03 9.95
CA MET A 111 10.16 -0.76 9.96
C MET A 111 9.52 0.26 9.00
N ASP A 112 9.07 -0.16 7.82
CA ASP A 112 8.39 0.71 6.86
C ASP A 112 7.09 1.29 7.43
N VAL A 113 6.27 0.46 8.07
CA VAL A 113 5.04 0.92 8.76
C VAL A 113 5.38 1.93 9.84
N SER A 114 6.39 1.63 10.65
CA SER A 114 6.79 2.49 11.75
C SER A 114 7.28 3.84 11.25
N GLY A 115 8.11 3.85 10.21
CA GLY A 115 8.58 5.05 9.53
C GLY A 115 7.44 5.86 8.90
N LEU A 116 6.54 5.21 8.16
CA LEU A 116 5.40 5.89 7.54
C LEU A 116 4.46 6.50 8.57
N ARG A 117 4.21 5.83 9.70
CA ARG A 117 3.41 6.42 10.80
C ARG A 117 4.09 7.67 11.37
N ALA A 118 5.38 7.61 11.63
CA ALA A 118 6.14 8.76 12.12
C ALA A 118 6.13 9.91 11.11
N LEU A 119 6.33 9.62 9.82
CA LEU A 119 6.29 10.62 8.75
C LEU A 119 4.91 11.28 8.63
N MET A 120 3.82 10.50 8.57
CA MET A 120 2.47 11.03 8.31
C MET A 120 1.90 11.89 9.45
N LEU A 121 2.42 11.75 10.67
CA LEU A 121 2.08 12.63 11.78
C LEU A 121 2.53 14.08 11.53
N TYR A 122 3.63 14.28 10.82
CA TYR A 122 4.24 15.59 10.58
C TYR A 122 4.20 16.01 9.11
N LEU A 123 3.90 15.10 8.18
CA LEU A 123 3.75 15.44 6.78
C LEU A 123 2.27 15.74 6.46
N PRO A 124 1.90 16.96 6.01
CA PRO A 124 0.55 17.31 5.59
C PRO A 124 0.20 16.70 4.22
N PHE A 125 0.35 15.38 4.09
CA PHE A 125 0.39 14.65 2.83
C PHE A 125 -0.91 14.77 2.03
N THR A 126 -2.07 14.83 2.69
CA THR A 126 -3.37 15.02 2.02
C THR A 126 -3.64 16.46 1.60
N GLN A 127 -2.87 17.43 2.11
CA GLN A 127 -3.05 18.85 1.84
C GLN A 127 -2.23 19.33 0.62
N MET A 128 -1.42 18.46 0.01
CA MET A 128 -0.49 18.83 -1.07
C MET A 128 -1.13 19.60 -2.22
N ILE A 129 -2.31 19.17 -2.68
CA ILE A 129 -3.05 19.85 -3.75
C ILE A 129 -3.46 21.26 -3.32
N ALA A 130 -3.93 21.43 -2.08
CA ALA A 130 -4.32 22.73 -1.56
C ALA A 130 -3.11 23.66 -1.38
N LEU A 131 -1.97 23.13 -0.95
CA LEU A 131 -0.73 23.88 -0.74
C LEU A 131 -0.13 24.42 -2.05
N THR A 132 -0.32 23.72 -3.18
CA THR A 132 0.21 24.14 -4.49
C THR A 132 -0.78 24.94 -5.34
N ASN A 133 -2.06 24.98 -4.97
CA ASN A 133 -3.12 25.62 -5.77
C ASN A 133 -2.94 27.13 -6.01
N GLY A 134 -2.08 27.80 -5.25
CA GLY A 134 -1.78 29.22 -5.43
C GLY A 134 -0.76 29.52 -6.53
N LEU A 135 -0.02 28.51 -6.99
CA LEU A 135 1.07 28.68 -7.94
C LEU A 135 0.57 28.80 -9.39
N PRO A 136 1.29 29.56 -10.24
CA PRO A 136 2.55 30.26 -9.97
C PRO A 136 2.40 31.63 -9.29
N GLU A 137 1.20 32.19 -9.16
CA GLU A 137 1.02 33.58 -8.68
C GLU A 137 1.41 33.76 -7.21
N ARG A 138 1.20 32.73 -6.40
CA ARG A 138 1.40 32.72 -4.95
C ARG A 138 2.02 31.41 -4.52
N PHE A 139 3.27 31.47 -4.08
CA PHE A 139 3.94 30.35 -3.43
C PHE A 139 3.60 30.35 -1.95
N ASN A 140 3.06 29.24 -1.45
CA ASN A 140 2.76 29.05 -0.04
C ASN A 140 4.01 28.57 0.72
N HIS A 141 4.51 29.35 1.68
CA HIS A 141 5.72 29.02 2.44
C HIS A 141 5.58 27.76 3.31
N LEU A 142 4.35 27.26 3.54
CA LEU A 142 4.14 25.94 4.15
C LEU A 142 4.74 24.80 3.31
N LEU A 143 5.02 25.01 2.02
CA LEU A 143 5.77 24.06 1.19
C LEU A 143 7.23 23.88 1.65
N PHE A 144 7.83 24.89 2.29
CA PHE A 144 9.15 24.74 2.92
C PHE A 144 9.10 23.73 4.06
N TYR A 145 8.05 23.78 4.89
CA TYR A 145 7.86 22.81 5.95
C TYR A 145 7.70 21.38 5.42
N VAL A 146 6.99 21.19 4.29
CA VAL A 146 6.87 19.87 3.63
C VAL A 146 8.26 19.37 3.21
N TYR A 147 9.04 20.21 2.53
CA TYR A 147 10.39 19.89 2.10
C TYR A 147 11.31 19.53 3.28
N GLU A 148 11.32 20.36 4.33
CA GLU A 148 12.15 20.17 5.53
C GLU A 148 11.73 18.93 6.33
N THR A 149 10.43 18.67 6.45
CA THR A 149 9.91 17.45 7.11
C THR A 149 10.43 16.20 6.41
N CYS A 150 10.36 16.15 5.08
CA CYS A 150 10.90 15.03 4.31
C CYS A 150 12.43 14.92 4.41
N GLY A 151 13.14 16.05 4.42
CA GLY A 151 14.60 16.07 4.55
C GLY A 151 15.09 15.64 5.94
N SER A 152 14.37 16.03 6.99
CA SER A 152 14.70 15.73 8.39
C SER A 152 14.25 14.35 8.82
N PHE A 153 13.17 13.82 8.23
CA PHE A 153 12.64 12.49 8.53
C PHE A 153 13.72 11.40 8.52
N ALA A 154 14.63 11.43 7.54
CA ALA A 154 15.69 10.45 7.45
C ALA A 154 16.78 10.59 8.53
N LYS A 155 16.99 11.80 9.03
CA LYS A 155 17.91 12.10 10.13
C LYS A 155 17.30 11.71 11.48
N ASP A 156 16.00 11.94 11.63
CA ASP A 156 15.26 11.69 12.88
C ASP A 156 14.88 10.22 13.05
N ASN A 157 14.77 9.47 11.95
CA ASN A 157 14.34 8.07 11.94
C ASN A 157 15.35 7.16 11.20
N PRO A 158 16.64 7.15 11.58
CA PRO A 158 17.65 6.34 10.91
C PRO A 158 17.36 4.84 10.97
N GLN A 159 16.63 4.37 11.99
CA GLN A 159 16.19 2.99 12.12
C GLN A 159 15.13 2.59 11.08
N CYS A 160 14.37 3.55 10.56
CA CYS A 160 13.31 3.32 9.58
C CYS A 160 13.78 3.61 8.14
N ARG A 161 15.07 3.90 7.93
CA ARG A 161 15.60 4.37 6.67
C ARG A 161 16.84 3.58 6.22
N PRO A 162 17.01 3.34 4.90
CA PRO A 162 16.00 3.53 3.85
C PRO A 162 14.78 2.61 4.08
N PHE A 163 13.66 2.90 3.42
CA PHE A 163 12.54 1.97 3.43
C PHE A 163 12.97 0.61 2.85
N GLY A 164 12.51 -0.46 3.46
CA GLY A 164 12.80 -1.84 3.06
C GLY A 164 12.11 -2.24 1.76
N ASP A 165 10.92 -1.68 1.50
CA ASP A 165 10.28 -1.67 0.18
C ASP A 165 10.98 -0.69 -0.76
N THR A 166 11.62 -1.23 -1.80
CA THR A 166 12.40 -0.47 -2.78
C THR A 166 11.55 0.47 -3.63
N ASN A 167 10.29 0.11 -3.91
CA ASN A 167 9.37 0.97 -4.65
C ASN A 167 8.95 2.14 -3.77
N LEU A 168 8.61 1.88 -2.50
CA LEU A 168 8.32 2.92 -1.53
C LEU A 168 9.50 3.90 -1.39
N GLU A 169 10.72 3.41 -1.21
CA GLU A 169 11.92 4.25 -1.12
C GLU A 169 12.09 5.13 -2.36
N SER A 170 11.95 4.53 -3.56
CA SER A 170 12.12 5.25 -4.82
C SER A 170 11.05 6.34 -5.01
N TYR A 171 9.78 6.04 -4.70
CA TYR A 171 8.68 6.99 -4.85
C TYR A 171 8.75 8.11 -3.82
N TYR A 172 9.12 7.79 -2.57
CA TYR A 172 9.39 8.79 -1.53
C TYR A 172 10.49 9.74 -1.96
N PHE A 173 11.62 9.20 -2.43
CA PHE A 173 12.77 9.99 -2.84
C PHE A 173 12.43 10.89 -4.03
N ASN A 174 11.72 10.38 -5.04
CA ASN A 174 11.28 11.17 -6.18
C ASN A 174 10.33 12.32 -5.77
N PHE A 175 9.37 12.05 -4.88
CA PHE A 175 8.50 13.09 -4.32
C PHE A 175 9.30 14.18 -3.60
N TRP A 176 10.23 13.80 -2.73
CA TRP A 176 11.08 14.74 -2.02
C TRP A 176 11.98 15.56 -2.96
N GLN A 177 12.53 14.94 -4.01
CA GLN A 177 13.31 15.65 -5.02
C GLN A 177 12.46 16.69 -5.77
N CYS A 178 11.27 16.33 -6.25
CA CYS A 178 10.38 17.29 -6.90
C CYS A 178 9.97 18.44 -5.97
N MET A 179 9.75 18.15 -4.68
CA MET A 179 9.50 19.18 -3.67
C MET A 179 10.69 20.11 -3.49
N ARG A 180 11.91 19.56 -3.41
CA ARG A 180 13.14 20.34 -3.32
C ARG A 180 13.32 21.23 -4.54
N ASP A 181 13.11 20.71 -5.74
CA ASP A 181 13.30 21.47 -6.97
C ASP A 181 12.30 22.65 -7.07
N LEU A 182 11.06 22.47 -6.59
CA LEU A 182 10.08 23.55 -6.47
C LEU A 182 10.49 24.62 -5.44
N VAL A 183 10.99 24.20 -4.28
CA VAL A 183 11.48 25.11 -3.22
C VAL A 183 12.73 25.87 -3.67
N ASP A 184 13.69 25.18 -4.30
CA ASP A 184 14.92 25.77 -4.84
C ASP A 184 14.63 26.81 -5.92
N TYR A 185 13.65 26.52 -6.79
CA TYR A 185 13.18 27.48 -7.78
C TYR A 185 12.59 28.74 -7.13
N GLU A 186 11.77 28.61 -6.08
CA GLU A 186 11.25 29.77 -5.36
C GLU A 186 12.36 30.64 -4.78
N GLN A 187 13.37 30.01 -4.17
CA GLN A 187 14.42 30.71 -3.45
C GLN A 187 15.46 31.36 -4.36
N HIS A 188 15.76 30.73 -5.50
CA HIS A 188 16.97 31.05 -6.28
C HIS A 188 16.72 31.38 -7.75
N ALA A 189 15.53 31.10 -8.31
CA ALA A 189 15.30 31.33 -9.73
C ALA A 189 15.32 32.82 -10.05
N THR A 190 16.03 33.18 -11.13
CA THR A 190 16.06 34.53 -11.66
C THR A 190 15.81 34.54 -13.16
N ILE A 191 15.10 35.56 -13.64
CA ILE A 191 14.89 35.84 -15.06
C ILE A 191 15.35 37.28 -15.30
N ALA A 192 16.26 37.47 -16.26
CA ALA A 192 16.89 38.76 -16.53
C ALA A 192 17.45 39.47 -15.27
N LYS A 193 18.05 38.69 -14.35
CA LYS A 193 18.60 39.14 -13.05
C LYS A 193 17.54 39.62 -12.04
N LYS A 194 16.26 39.36 -12.27
CA LYS A 194 15.16 39.60 -11.33
C LYS A 194 14.77 38.27 -10.71
N ASN A 195 14.61 38.22 -9.39
CA ASN A 195 14.07 37.02 -8.74
C ASN A 195 12.68 36.70 -9.29
N VAL A 196 12.37 35.42 -9.51
CA VAL A 196 11.05 35.02 -10.00
C VAL A 196 10.00 35.22 -8.92
N PHE A 197 10.30 34.84 -7.68
CA PHE A 197 9.46 35.08 -6.52
C PHE A 197 10.04 36.17 -5.63
N MET A 198 9.16 36.97 -5.03
CA MET A 198 9.51 37.99 -4.06
C MET A 198 8.62 37.82 -2.81
N PRO A 199 9.17 37.95 -1.59
CA PRO A 199 8.38 37.87 -0.37
C PRO A 199 7.33 38.98 -0.32
N GLY A 200 6.20 38.71 0.32
CA GLY A 200 5.18 39.72 0.58
C GLY A 200 5.67 40.80 1.56
N TYR A 201 6.18 41.92 1.05
CA TYR A 201 6.59 43.08 1.88
C TYR A 201 5.59 44.26 1.85
N LEU A 202 4.41 44.07 1.27
CA LEU A 202 3.36 45.10 1.29
C LEU A 202 2.60 45.06 2.63
N ILE A 203 2.05 46.21 3.03
CA ILE A 203 1.37 46.42 4.33
C ILE A 203 0.26 45.38 4.59
N ASP A 204 -0.34 44.81 3.53
CA ASP A 204 -1.41 43.78 3.59
C ASP A 204 -0.98 42.39 3.07
N ALA A 205 0.32 42.16 2.83
CA ALA A 205 0.78 40.88 2.30
C ALA A 205 0.93 39.83 3.42
N ASN A 206 0.40 38.62 3.17
CA ASN A 206 0.62 37.49 4.06
C ASN A 206 2.12 37.14 4.11
N PRO A 207 2.77 37.17 5.30
CA PRO A 207 4.20 36.88 5.43
C PRO A 207 4.57 35.45 5.07
N ASN A 208 3.59 34.53 5.03
CA ASN A 208 3.77 33.13 4.65
C ASN A 208 3.56 32.87 3.14
N ILE A 209 3.61 33.91 2.31
CA ILE A 209 3.43 33.82 0.86
C ILE A 209 4.52 34.62 0.14
N SER A 210 5.16 33.99 -0.85
CA SER A 210 5.91 34.70 -1.89
C SER A 210 5.03 34.90 -3.11
N TYR A 211 5.17 36.04 -3.76
CA TYR A 211 4.38 36.41 -4.94
C TYR A 211 5.27 36.40 -6.17
N LEU A 212 4.69 36.02 -7.30
CA LEU A 212 5.34 36.17 -8.59
C LEU A 212 5.75 37.64 -8.78
N ASN A 213 7.03 37.87 -9.04
CA ASN A 213 7.62 39.19 -9.02
C ASN A 213 6.90 40.14 -10.00
N ARG A 214 6.52 41.31 -9.50
CA ARG A 214 5.77 42.32 -10.26
C ARG A 214 6.65 43.07 -11.26
N ASP A 215 7.96 43.05 -11.07
CA ASP A 215 8.94 43.68 -11.95
C ASP A 215 9.24 42.85 -13.21
N LEU A 216 8.71 41.62 -13.27
CA LEU A 216 8.75 40.79 -14.47
C LEU A 216 7.80 41.37 -15.52
N ASP A 217 8.34 41.61 -16.71
CA ASP A 217 7.54 41.97 -17.89
C ASP A 217 6.69 40.79 -18.39
N TYR A 218 5.92 41.02 -19.44
CA TYR A 218 5.03 40.00 -19.98
C TYR A 218 5.74 38.71 -20.43
N GLN A 219 6.89 38.82 -21.10
CA GLN A 219 7.62 37.65 -21.61
C GLN A 219 8.34 36.92 -20.47
N GLU A 220 8.96 37.67 -19.58
CA GLU A 220 9.61 37.14 -18.37
C GLU A 220 8.60 36.40 -17.48
N ARG A 221 7.40 36.98 -17.30
CA ARG A 221 6.30 36.34 -16.56
C ARG A 221 5.83 35.07 -17.23
N LYS A 222 5.64 35.09 -18.55
CA LYS A 222 5.24 33.90 -19.31
C LYS A 222 6.27 32.77 -19.18
N GLN A 223 7.56 33.11 -19.20
CA GLN A 223 8.64 32.15 -18.96
C GLN A 223 8.55 31.56 -17.54
N ALA A 224 8.44 32.40 -16.51
CA ALA A 224 8.31 31.94 -15.13
C ALA A 224 7.11 31.00 -14.93
N MET A 225 5.94 31.36 -15.48
CA MET A 225 4.74 30.54 -15.39
C MET A 225 4.95 29.16 -16.03
N HIS A 226 5.62 29.11 -17.18
CA HIS A 226 5.93 27.85 -17.86
C HIS A 226 6.91 26.97 -17.05
N GLU A 227 7.98 27.57 -16.50
CA GLU A 227 8.94 26.85 -15.68
C GLU A 227 8.30 26.26 -14.40
N VAL A 228 7.45 27.04 -13.71
CA VAL A 228 6.69 26.56 -12.55
C VAL A 228 5.70 25.47 -12.94
N GLU A 229 5.03 25.57 -14.10
CA GLU A 229 4.13 24.53 -14.59
C GLU A 229 4.85 23.18 -14.81
N LEU A 230 6.08 23.19 -15.32
CA LEU A 230 6.89 21.98 -15.48
C LEU A 230 7.24 21.34 -14.12
N LEU A 231 7.58 22.16 -13.12
CA LEU A 231 7.85 21.70 -11.75
C LEU A 231 6.59 21.11 -11.11
N LEU A 232 5.45 21.78 -11.22
CA LEU A 232 4.17 21.32 -10.70
C LEU A 232 3.73 20.01 -11.34
N ASN A 233 3.90 19.87 -12.66
CA ASN A 233 3.59 18.63 -13.37
C ASN A 233 4.45 17.45 -12.88
N SER A 234 5.74 17.70 -12.60
CA SER A 234 6.65 16.68 -12.08
C SER A 234 6.30 16.29 -10.65
N LEU A 235 6.06 17.28 -9.78
CA LEU A 235 5.63 17.07 -8.41
C LEU A 235 4.29 16.33 -8.32
N ALA A 236 3.30 16.72 -9.15
CA ALA A 236 2.01 16.07 -9.19
C ALA A 236 2.14 14.59 -9.57
N LYS A 237 2.94 14.25 -10.58
CA LYS A 237 3.20 12.86 -10.96
C LYS A 237 3.84 12.07 -9.83
N ALA A 238 4.88 12.62 -9.19
CA ALA A 238 5.56 11.98 -8.08
C ALA A 238 4.63 11.77 -6.87
N TYR A 239 3.82 12.77 -6.54
CA TYR A 239 2.82 12.69 -5.47
C TYR A 239 1.78 11.60 -5.72
N HIS A 240 1.18 11.56 -6.91
CA HIS A 240 0.16 10.55 -7.24
C HIS A 240 0.74 9.14 -7.28
N GLN A 241 1.98 8.98 -7.74
CA GLN A 241 2.67 7.69 -7.72
C GLN A 241 2.88 7.19 -6.28
N LEU A 242 3.38 8.04 -5.39
CA LEU A 242 3.55 7.72 -3.97
C LEU A 242 2.20 7.44 -3.30
N LEU A 243 1.20 8.28 -3.51
CA LEU A 243 -0.15 8.12 -2.96
C LEU A 243 -0.78 6.77 -3.39
N GLN A 244 -0.69 6.43 -4.67
CA GLN A 244 -1.26 5.17 -5.17
C GLN A 244 -0.53 3.95 -4.60
N HIS A 245 0.79 4.01 -4.46
CA HIS A 245 1.58 2.96 -3.83
C HIS A 245 1.20 2.76 -2.37
N LEU A 246 1.09 3.85 -1.61
CA LEU A 246 0.69 3.81 -0.20
C LEU A 246 -0.74 3.26 -0.03
N LYS A 247 -1.70 3.72 -0.84
CA LYS A 247 -3.08 3.21 -0.79
C LYS A 247 -3.19 1.72 -1.08
N THR A 248 -2.37 1.23 -2.01
CA THR A 248 -2.44 -0.16 -2.47
C THR A 248 -1.69 -1.10 -1.53
N ASN A 249 -0.48 -0.71 -1.12
CA ASN A 249 0.45 -1.60 -0.44
C ASN A 249 0.53 -1.36 1.07
N TYR A 250 0.09 -0.19 1.57
CA TYR A 250 0.15 0.24 2.97
C TYR A 250 -1.22 0.72 3.50
N PRO A 251 -2.31 -0.07 3.34
CA PRO A 251 -3.66 0.35 3.71
C PRO A 251 -3.83 0.64 5.22
N GLU A 252 -2.93 0.16 6.07
CA GLU A 252 -2.93 0.39 7.51
C GLU A 252 -2.33 1.75 7.94
N ILE A 253 -1.82 2.55 7.01
CA ILE A 253 -1.27 3.88 7.28
C ILE A 253 -2.37 4.93 7.12
N ASN A 254 -2.63 5.68 8.19
CA ASN A 254 -3.51 6.83 8.14
C ASN A 254 -2.79 8.02 7.49
N LEU A 255 -3.04 8.25 6.19
CA LEU A 255 -2.47 9.36 5.42
C LEU A 255 -2.96 10.75 5.87
N ALA A 256 -4.05 10.81 6.64
CA ALA A 256 -4.63 12.05 7.17
C ALA A 256 -4.32 12.24 8.68
N SER A 257 -3.20 11.69 9.15
CA SER A 257 -2.81 11.76 10.58
C SER A 257 -2.03 13.01 10.97
N PHE A 258 -1.80 13.93 10.02
CA PHE A 258 -1.08 15.17 10.26
C PHE A 258 -1.69 15.96 11.43
N VAL A 259 -0.90 16.26 12.45
CA VAL A 259 -1.38 16.84 13.71
C VAL A 259 -1.51 18.37 13.70
N GLY A 260 -1.05 19.04 12.64
CA GLY A 260 -1.30 20.46 12.41
C GLY A 260 -0.03 21.32 12.31
N TRP A 261 -0.26 22.58 11.92
CA TRP A 261 0.76 23.61 11.79
C TRP A 261 0.92 24.28 13.16
N HIS A 262 1.87 23.78 13.97
CA HIS A 262 2.21 24.37 15.27
C HIS A 262 3.17 25.55 15.11
#